data_AF-A0A511DJA5-F1
#
_entry.id   AF-A0A511DJA5-F1
#
_cell.length_a   1.000
_cell.length_b   1.000
_cell.length_c   1.000
_cell.angle_alpha   90.00
_cell.angle_beta   90.00
_cell.angle_gamma   90.00
#
_symmetry.space_group_name_H-M   'P 1'
#
loop_
_entity.id
_entity.type
_entity.pdbx_description
1 polymer ?
#
loop_
_entity_poly.entity_id
_entity_poly.type
_entity_poly.pdbx_seq_one_letter_code
_entity_poly.pdbx_strand_id
1 'polypeptide(L)'
;MTWNPAPTAVREQEPATAHSPDGAIVRIQLLSATGYPRWPTERVDLVQRYSDAPPARLSVPTAAGFAAAKASAWRDRRASRDLWDLWALAARGHLDVEAARLYARLGPTNRAPDPDDYETAPEQRHWERDLGGQVRLTISAGEAADAVATAWRRVTV
;
A
#
# COMPACT_ATOMS: atom_id res chain seq x y z
N MET A 1 12.51 -25.34 -3.18
CA MET A 1 12.56 -23.94 -2.70
C MET A 1 13.38 -23.93 -1.42
N THR A 2 14.36 -23.05 -1.31
CA THR A 2 15.21 -22.90 -0.12
C THR A 2 15.10 -21.49 0.42
N TRP A 3 15.23 -21.33 1.73
CA TRP A 3 15.16 -20.03 2.41
C TRP A 3 16.53 -19.64 2.94
N ASN A 4 16.93 -18.39 2.72
CA ASN A 4 18.15 -17.85 3.28
C ASN A 4 18.03 -16.34 3.55
N PRO A 5 17.99 -15.90 4.83
CA PRO A 5 17.75 -16.70 6.03
C PRO A 5 16.31 -17.27 6.09
N ALA A 6 16.03 -18.16 7.05
CA ALA A 6 14.67 -18.63 7.31
C ALA A 6 13.75 -17.47 7.74
N PRO A 7 12.45 -17.48 7.40
CA PRO A 7 11.53 -16.39 7.78
C PRO A 7 11.39 -16.17 9.29
N THR A 8 11.56 -17.21 10.10
CA THR A 8 11.52 -17.14 11.57
C THR A 8 12.82 -16.61 12.17
N ALA A 9 13.88 -16.44 11.38
CA ALA A 9 15.20 -16.01 11.83
C ALA A 9 15.49 -14.53 11.51
N VAL A 10 14.58 -13.81 10.84
CA VAL A 10 14.72 -12.38 10.52
C VAL A 10 13.93 -11.50 11.48
N ARG A 11 14.44 -10.30 11.73
CA ARG A 11 13.68 -9.24 12.39
C ARG A 11 12.62 -8.67 11.44
N GLU A 12 11.59 -8.02 11.97
CA GLU A 12 10.49 -7.49 11.17
C GLU A 12 10.90 -6.50 10.07
N GLN A 13 12.05 -5.84 10.23
CA GLN A 13 12.60 -4.86 9.28
C GLN A 13 13.48 -5.52 8.19
N GLU A 14 13.75 -6.82 8.31
CA GLU A 14 14.64 -7.57 7.43
C GLU A 14 13.84 -8.61 6.63
N PRO A 15 14.06 -8.72 5.31
CA PRO A 15 13.40 -9.73 4.52
C PRO A 15 14.15 -11.07 4.58
N ALA A 16 13.40 -12.16 4.63
CA ALA A 16 13.89 -13.49 4.26
C ALA A 16 13.88 -13.65 2.74
N THR A 17 14.82 -14.40 2.19
CA THR A 17 14.89 -14.63 0.74
C THR A 17 14.59 -16.08 0.43
N ALA A 18 13.61 -16.31 -0.45
CA ALA A 18 13.32 -17.60 -1.02
C ALA A 18 13.98 -17.75 -2.39
N HIS A 19 14.66 -18.88 -2.59
CA HIS A 19 15.25 -19.28 -3.86
C HIS A 19 14.49 -20.47 -4.41
N SER A 20 14.01 -20.35 -5.65
CA SER A 20 13.44 -21.48 -6.37
C SER A 20 14.55 -22.32 -7.04
N PRO A 21 14.31 -23.61 -7.33
CA PRO A 21 15.31 -24.47 -7.98
C PRO A 21 15.75 -23.96 -9.37
N ASP A 22 14.85 -23.29 -10.07
CA ASP A 22 15.01 -22.68 -11.39
C ASP A 22 15.59 -21.25 -11.35
N GLY A 23 15.98 -20.75 -10.17
CA GLY A 23 16.76 -19.53 -10.01
C GLY A 23 15.96 -18.25 -9.76
N ALA A 24 14.63 -18.31 -9.62
CA ALA A 24 13.85 -17.17 -9.17
C ALA A 24 14.15 -16.86 -7.69
N ILE A 25 14.19 -15.56 -7.37
CA ILE A 25 14.51 -15.06 -6.03
C ILE A 25 13.35 -14.17 -5.57
N VAL A 26 12.76 -14.50 -4.43
CA VAL A 26 11.64 -13.76 -3.83
C VAL A 26 12.04 -13.29 -2.44
N ARG A 27 11.98 -11.97 -2.20
CA ARG A 27 12.20 -11.38 -0.87
C ARG A 27 10.86 -11.24 -0.16
N ILE A 28 10.77 -11.74 1.07
CA ILE A 28 9.55 -11.78 1.87
C ILE A 28 9.85 -11.16 3.22
N GLN A 29 9.11 -10.12 3.56
CA GLN A 29 9.17 -9.47 4.87
C GLN A 29 7.96 -9.91 5.68
N LEU A 30 8.22 -10.40 6.90
CA LEU A 30 7.18 -10.73 7.87
C LEU A 30 7.09 -9.59 8.88
N LEU A 31 5.92 -8.96 8.95
CA LEU A 31 5.63 -7.90 9.91
C LEU A 31 4.89 -8.51 11.10
N SER A 32 5.24 -8.09 12.32
CA SER A 32 4.44 -8.44 13.49
C SER A 32 3.10 -7.70 13.44
N ALA A 33 2.09 -8.28 14.07
CA ALA A 33 0.82 -7.59 14.30
C ALA A 33 0.95 -6.52 15.40
N THR A 34 2.02 -6.53 16.20
CA THR A 34 2.25 -5.56 17.27
C THR A 34 2.55 -4.19 16.68
N GLY A 35 1.82 -3.16 17.10
CA GLY A 35 2.00 -1.79 16.63
C GLY A 35 1.36 -1.48 15.27
N TYR A 36 0.80 -2.47 14.56
CA TYR A 36 0.07 -2.25 13.33
C TYR A 36 -1.44 -2.39 13.56
N PRO A 37 -2.25 -1.42 13.10
CA PRO A 37 -3.70 -1.56 13.16
C PRO A 37 -4.16 -2.80 12.38
N ARG A 38 -5.13 -3.53 12.93
CA ARG A 38 -5.76 -4.68 12.26
C ARG A 38 -6.73 -4.18 11.20
N TRP A 39 -6.20 -3.76 10.06
CA TRP A 39 -7.00 -3.38 8.90
C TRP A 39 -7.88 -4.55 8.46
N PRO A 40 -9.16 -4.33 8.11
CA PRO A 40 -10.06 -5.39 7.66
C PRO A 40 -9.49 -6.13 6.44
N THR A 41 -9.71 -7.45 6.39
CA THR A 41 -9.26 -8.31 5.30
C THR A 41 -10.40 -9.11 4.70
N GLU A 42 -10.22 -9.52 3.44
CA GLU A 42 -11.12 -10.40 2.70
C GLU A 42 -10.34 -11.51 2.00
N ARG A 43 -11.01 -12.62 1.68
CA ARG A 43 -10.42 -13.72 0.91
C ARG A 43 -10.79 -13.58 -0.57
N VAL A 44 -9.78 -13.45 -1.43
CA VAL A 44 -9.95 -13.33 -2.88
C VAL A 44 -9.23 -14.45 -3.61
N ASP A 45 -9.75 -14.85 -4.78
CA ASP A 45 -9.03 -15.70 -5.72
C ASP A 45 -7.87 -14.91 -6.35
N LEU A 46 -6.71 -15.56 -6.50
CA LEU A 46 -5.56 -14.93 -7.14
C LEU A 46 -5.82 -14.71 -8.63
N VAL A 47 -5.47 -13.52 -9.13
CA VAL A 47 -5.34 -13.30 -10.57
C VAL A 47 -4.07 -14.00 -11.03
N GLN A 48 -4.23 -15.15 -11.69
CA GLN A 48 -3.11 -15.97 -12.13
C GLN A 48 -2.74 -15.67 -13.58
N ARG A 49 -1.51 -15.22 -13.78
CA ARG A 49 -0.93 -15.05 -15.13
C ARG A 49 -0.60 -16.39 -15.78
N TYR A 50 -0.17 -17.36 -14.97
CA TYR A 50 0.32 -18.67 -15.42
C TYR A 50 -0.77 -19.71 -15.24
N SER A 51 -1.26 -20.27 -16.34
CA SER A 51 -2.40 -21.21 -16.36
C SER A 51 -2.05 -22.61 -15.87
N ASP A 52 -0.76 -22.92 -15.80
CA ASP A 52 -0.20 -24.17 -15.26
C ASP A 52 -0.05 -24.14 -13.73
N ALA A 53 -0.23 -22.98 -13.09
CA ALA A 53 -0.28 -22.86 -11.64
C ALA A 53 -1.68 -23.26 -11.10
N PRO A 54 -1.76 -24.10 -10.06
CA PRO A 54 -3.05 -24.43 -9.43
C PRO A 54 -3.76 -23.20 -8.87
N PRO A 55 -5.10 -23.12 -8.91
CA PRO A 55 -5.86 -22.04 -8.30
C PRO A 55 -5.54 -21.83 -6.82
N ALA A 56 -5.44 -20.58 -6.39
CA ALA A 56 -5.11 -20.22 -5.01
C ALA A 56 -5.88 -19.00 -4.55
N ARG A 57 -6.11 -18.92 -3.23
CA ARG A 57 -6.79 -17.80 -2.55
C ARG A 57 -5.86 -17.12 -1.56
N LEU A 58 -5.92 -15.81 -1.48
CA LEU A 58 -5.20 -15.03 -0.47
C LEU A 58 -6.15 -14.23 0.41
N SER A 59 -5.74 -14.05 1.66
CA SER A 59 -6.31 -13.03 2.54
C SER A 59 -5.60 -11.72 2.26
N VAL A 60 -6.34 -10.70 1.83
CA VAL A 60 -5.82 -9.36 1.48
C VAL A 60 -6.60 -8.30 2.25
N PRO A 61 -6.03 -7.11 2.50
CA PRO A 61 -6.82 -6.01 3.03
C PRO A 61 -8.01 -5.71 2.11
N THR A 62 -9.17 -5.38 2.68
CA THR A 62 -10.28 -4.85 1.89
C THR A 62 -9.86 -3.56 1.20
N ALA A 63 -10.52 -3.16 0.12
CA ALA A 63 -10.17 -1.90 -0.58
C ALA A 63 -10.13 -0.69 0.37
N ALA A 64 -11.16 -0.54 1.22
CA ALA A 64 -11.23 0.50 2.23
C ALA A 64 -10.15 0.35 3.32
N GLY A 65 -9.86 -0.89 3.75
CA GLY A 65 -8.80 -1.18 4.70
C GLY A 65 -7.40 -0.83 4.16
N PHE A 66 -7.14 -1.13 2.89
CA PHE A 66 -5.89 -0.79 2.23
C PHE A 66 -5.73 0.72 2.03
N ALA A 67 -6.79 1.42 1.60
CA ALA A 67 -6.81 2.87 1.48
C ALA A 67 -6.51 3.57 2.81
N ALA A 68 -7.17 3.15 3.89
CA ALA A 68 -6.91 3.68 5.22
C ALA A 68 -5.48 3.38 5.71
N ALA A 69 -4.97 2.17 5.48
CA ALA A 69 -3.60 1.80 5.80
C ALA A 69 -2.57 2.67 5.06
N LYS A 70 -2.82 2.95 3.77
CA LYS A 70 -1.95 3.80 2.95
C LYS A 70 -2.00 5.26 3.37
N ALA A 71 -3.17 5.78 3.73
CA ALA A 71 -3.29 7.13 4.28
C ALA A 71 -2.54 7.24 5.63
N SER A 72 -2.60 6.20 6.46
CA SER A 72 -1.85 6.14 7.73
C SER A 72 -0.34 6.14 7.49
N ALA A 73 0.13 5.32 6.55
CA ALA A 73 1.54 5.26 6.18
C ALA A 73 2.03 6.57 5.55
N TRP A 74 1.23 7.19 4.69
CA TRP A 74 1.54 8.48 4.10
C TRP A 74 1.78 9.54 5.17
N ARG A 75 0.88 9.63 6.16
CA ARG A 75 1.01 10.60 7.26
C ARG A 75 2.28 10.39 8.09
N ASP A 76 2.70 9.13 8.27
CA ASP A 76 3.88 8.77 9.04
C ASP A 76 5.20 9.12 8.29
N ARG A 77 5.32 8.69 7.02
CA ARG A 77 6.62 8.71 6.32
C ARG A 77 6.66 9.49 4.99
N ARG A 78 5.53 9.98 4.50
CA ARG A 78 5.38 10.77 3.25
C ARG A 78 6.13 10.18 2.04
N ALA A 79 6.13 8.85 1.89
CA ALA A 79 6.89 8.19 0.84
C ALA A 79 6.19 8.25 -0.53
N SER A 80 6.96 8.42 -1.61
CA SER A 80 6.46 8.48 -3.00
C SER A 80 5.54 7.32 -3.37
N ARG A 81 5.85 6.10 -2.89
CA ARG A 81 5.04 4.90 -3.15
C ARG A 81 3.66 4.94 -2.50
N ASP A 82 3.55 5.49 -1.29
CA ASP A 82 2.25 5.58 -0.63
C ASP A 82 1.35 6.60 -1.33
N LEU A 83 1.91 7.71 -1.81
CA LEU A 83 1.17 8.67 -2.63
C LEU A 83 0.74 8.07 -3.98
N TRP A 84 1.61 7.29 -4.64
CA TRP A 84 1.24 6.58 -5.86
C TRP A 84 0.07 5.62 -5.62
N ASP A 85 0.14 4.82 -4.56
CA ASP A 85 -0.91 3.85 -4.23
C ASP A 85 -2.23 4.56 -3.92
N LEU A 86 -2.17 5.65 -3.14
CA LEU A 86 -3.35 6.48 -2.83
C LEU A 86 -3.96 7.10 -4.09
N TRP A 87 -3.15 7.60 -5.02
CA TRP A 87 -3.65 8.10 -6.31
C TRP A 87 -4.33 6.99 -7.11
N ALA A 88 -3.72 5.81 -7.20
CA ALA A 88 -4.28 4.68 -7.93
C ALA A 88 -5.60 4.18 -7.31
N LEU A 89 -5.74 4.26 -5.98
CA LEU A 89 -6.97 3.99 -5.26
C LEU A 89 -8.03 5.08 -5.50
N ALA A 90 -7.62 6.36 -5.48
CA ALA A 90 -8.50 7.49 -5.78
C ALA A 90 -9.08 7.39 -7.20
N ALA A 91 -8.25 7.07 -8.18
CA ALA A 91 -8.67 6.87 -9.57
C ALA A 91 -9.68 5.72 -9.75
N ARG A 92 -9.75 4.79 -8.78
CA ARG A 92 -10.70 3.68 -8.74
C ARG A 92 -11.88 3.90 -7.79
N GLY A 93 -11.96 5.06 -7.13
CA GLY A 93 -13.04 5.40 -6.20
C GLY A 93 -12.93 4.74 -4.83
N HIS A 94 -11.75 4.26 -4.43
CA HIS A 94 -11.55 3.58 -3.14
C HIS A 94 -11.16 4.51 -1.99
N LEU A 95 -11.01 5.82 -2.25
CA LEU A 95 -10.93 6.83 -1.19
C LEU A 95 -12.34 7.33 -0.90
N ASP A 96 -13.07 6.55 -0.11
CA ASP A 96 -14.50 6.73 0.15
C ASP A 96 -14.81 6.91 1.65
N VAL A 97 -16.11 6.97 1.98
CA VAL A 97 -16.60 7.14 3.35
C VAL A 97 -16.19 5.96 4.25
N GLU A 98 -16.15 4.73 3.72
CA GLU A 98 -15.74 3.57 4.51
C GLU A 98 -14.25 3.65 4.85
N ALA A 99 -13.40 3.99 3.87
CA ALA A 99 -11.97 4.19 4.08
C ALA A 99 -11.69 5.31 5.09
N ALA A 100 -12.39 6.44 4.98
CA ALA A 100 -12.25 7.56 5.91
C ALA A 100 -12.66 7.19 7.35
N ARG A 101 -13.76 6.43 7.51
CA ARG A 101 -14.19 5.92 8.83
C ARG A 101 -13.21 4.92 9.42
N LEU A 102 -12.65 4.03 8.59
CA LEU A 102 -11.63 3.09 9.04
C LEU A 102 -10.36 3.80 9.48
N TYR A 103 -9.90 4.79 8.71
CA TYR A 103 -8.77 5.63 9.09
C TYR A 103 -9.04 6.39 10.39
N ALA A 104 -10.23 6.99 10.55
CA ALA A 104 -10.60 7.67 11.78
C ALA A 104 -10.62 6.71 12.98
N ARG A 105 -11.06 5.46 12.81
CA ARG A 105 -11.17 4.50 13.92
C ARG A 105 -9.83 3.83 14.28
N LEU A 106 -9.00 3.54 13.30
CA LEU A 106 -7.83 2.67 13.44
C LEU A 106 -6.50 3.40 13.17
N GLY A 107 -6.55 4.54 12.49
CA GLY A 107 -5.41 5.37 12.16
C GLY A 107 -4.96 6.28 13.31
N PRO A 108 -3.96 7.13 13.05
CA PRO A 108 -3.21 7.80 14.11
C PRO A 108 -3.87 9.05 14.70
N THR A 109 -4.90 9.60 14.06
CA THR A 109 -5.45 10.94 14.42
C THR A 109 -6.83 10.91 15.07
N ASN A 110 -7.49 9.75 15.08
CA ASN A 110 -8.88 9.62 15.47
C ASN A 110 -9.86 10.51 14.64
N ARG A 111 -9.44 10.93 13.44
CA ARG A 111 -10.17 11.79 12.49
C ARG A 111 -10.02 11.24 11.07
N ALA A 112 -10.87 11.66 10.14
CA ALA A 112 -10.69 11.34 8.72
C ALA A 112 -9.34 11.86 8.19
N PRO A 113 -8.82 11.29 7.07
CA PRO A 113 -7.62 11.82 6.43
C PRO A 113 -7.81 13.30 6.09
N ASP A 114 -6.82 14.11 6.46
CA ASP A 114 -6.83 15.54 6.20
C ASP A 114 -6.40 15.79 4.74
N PRO A 115 -7.22 16.41 3.89
CA PRO A 115 -6.80 16.77 2.53
C PRO A 115 -5.56 17.67 2.49
N ASP A 116 -5.31 18.43 3.56
CA ASP A 116 -4.18 19.35 3.64
C ASP A 116 -2.85 18.60 3.84
N ASP A 117 -2.90 17.33 4.30
CA ASP A 117 -1.74 16.43 4.35
C ASP A 117 -1.12 16.17 2.96
N TYR A 118 -1.81 16.57 1.89
CA TYR A 118 -1.40 16.36 0.50
C TYR A 118 -1.02 17.65 -0.23
N GLU A 119 -1.07 18.83 0.41
CA GLU A 119 -0.66 20.09 -0.24
C GLU A 119 0.81 20.08 -0.68
N THR A 120 1.65 19.36 0.05
CA THR A 120 3.07 19.19 -0.30
C THR A 120 3.31 17.78 -0.83
N ALA A 121 3.49 17.68 -2.15
CA ALA A 121 3.95 16.48 -2.83
C ALA A 121 5.46 16.26 -2.64
N PRO A 122 5.97 15.03 -2.81
CA PRO A 122 7.40 14.78 -2.95
C PRO A 122 7.95 15.53 -4.17
N GLU A 123 9.21 15.93 -4.12
CA GLU A 123 9.86 16.52 -5.28
C GLU A 123 9.79 15.58 -6.49
N GLN A 124 9.54 16.13 -7.68
CA GLN A 124 9.34 15.34 -8.90
C GLN A 124 10.54 14.40 -9.20
N ARG A 125 11.77 14.86 -8.97
CA ARG A 125 12.97 14.02 -9.12
C ARG A 125 13.00 12.82 -8.17
N HIS A 126 12.47 12.98 -6.95
CA HIS A 126 12.38 11.88 -5.98
C HIS A 126 11.28 10.91 -6.38
N TRP A 127 10.13 11.43 -6.82
CA TRP A 127 9.05 10.63 -7.38
C TRP A 127 9.53 9.73 -8.53
N GLU A 128 10.23 10.30 -9.51
CA GLU A 128 10.78 9.55 -10.65
C GLU A 128 11.83 8.53 -10.22
N ARG A 129 12.78 8.91 -9.36
CA ARG A 129 13.80 8.00 -8.83
C ARG A 129 13.16 6.83 -8.08
N ASP A 130 12.18 7.10 -7.23
CA ASP A 130 11.60 6.10 -6.34
C ASP A 130 10.68 5.13 -7.11
N LEU A 131 10.05 5.58 -8.21
CA LEU A 131 8.98 4.86 -8.90
C LEU A 131 9.29 4.42 -10.33
N GLY A 132 10.24 5.06 -11.02
CA GLY A 132 10.49 4.86 -12.45
C GLY A 132 10.88 3.43 -12.84
N GLY A 133 11.46 2.67 -11.91
CA GLY A 133 11.77 1.25 -12.10
C GLY A 133 10.65 0.28 -11.66
N GLN A 134 9.57 0.78 -11.04
CA GLN A 134 8.54 -0.05 -10.42
C GLN A 134 7.19 0.03 -11.13
N VAL A 135 6.87 1.19 -11.71
CA VAL A 135 5.58 1.45 -12.34
C VAL A 135 5.77 2.14 -13.68
N ARG A 136 4.73 2.10 -14.52
CA ARG A 136 4.63 3.01 -15.67
C ARG A 136 4.17 4.36 -15.15
N LEU A 137 5.11 5.29 -15.00
CA LEU A 137 4.81 6.65 -14.55
C LEU A 137 4.08 7.43 -15.66
N THR A 138 2.81 7.73 -15.42
CA THR A 138 1.95 8.52 -16.32
C THR A 138 1.41 9.78 -15.65
N ILE A 139 1.87 10.08 -14.44
CA ILE A 139 1.41 11.20 -13.61
C ILE A 139 2.60 11.75 -12.80
N SER A 140 2.63 13.06 -12.62
CA SER A 140 3.58 13.75 -11.76
C SER A 140 3.22 13.61 -10.28
N ALA A 141 4.17 13.93 -9.40
CA ALA A 141 3.95 13.93 -7.96
C ALA A 141 2.85 14.93 -7.54
N GLY A 142 2.84 16.12 -8.15
CA GLY A 142 1.86 17.17 -7.87
C GLY A 142 0.45 16.75 -8.29
N GLU A 143 0.30 16.25 -9.52
CA GLU A 143 -1.01 15.78 -10.01
C GLU A 143 -1.56 14.62 -9.15
N ALA A 144 -0.70 13.70 -8.70
CA ALA A 144 -1.09 12.62 -7.80
C ALA A 144 -1.58 13.16 -6.45
N ALA A 145 -0.87 14.12 -5.86
CA ALA A 145 -1.24 14.76 -4.62
C ALA A 145 -2.58 15.52 -4.72
N ASP A 146 -2.75 16.31 -5.77
CA ASP A 146 -4.00 17.05 -6.04
C ASP A 146 -5.20 16.13 -6.19
N ALA A 147 -5.03 15.02 -6.91
CA ALA A 147 -6.08 14.02 -7.09
C ALA A 147 -6.48 13.35 -5.77
N VAL A 148 -5.52 13.01 -4.92
CA VAL A 148 -5.78 12.39 -3.61
C VAL A 148 -6.46 13.40 -2.67
N ALA A 149 -5.95 14.63 -2.58
CA ALA A 149 -6.56 15.69 -1.79
C ALA A 149 -8.01 15.94 -2.22
N THR A 150 -8.25 15.97 -3.53
CA THR A 150 -9.58 16.19 -4.11
C THR A 150 -10.53 15.02 -3.81
N ALA A 151 -10.04 13.79 -3.84
CA ALA A 151 -10.83 12.63 -3.46
C ALA A 151 -11.26 12.70 -1.99
N TRP A 152 -10.34 13.00 -1.07
CA TRP A 152 -10.68 13.14 0.36
C TRP A 152 -11.63 14.30 0.64
N ARG A 153 -11.49 15.45 -0.03
CA ARG A 153 -12.43 16.58 0.10
C ARG A 153 -13.88 16.21 -0.27
N ARG A 154 -14.07 15.25 -1.17
CA ARG A 154 -15.41 14.79 -1.58
C ARG A 154 -16.04 13.83 -0.58
N VAL A 155 -15.26 13.26 0.34
CA VAL A 155 -15.75 12.35 1.35
C VAL A 155 -16.35 13.16 2.49
N THR A 156 -17.68 13.12 2.63
CA THR A 156 -18.39 13.68 3.79
C THR A 156 -18.61 12.56 4.81
N VAL A 157 -18.00 12.67 5.99
CA VAL A 157 -18.02 11.63 7.05
C VAL A 157 -18.99 11.98 8.16
#